data_AF-A0A261B7K0-F1
#
_entry.id   AF-A0A261B7K0-F1
#
_cell.length_a   1.000
_cell.length_b   1.000
_cell.length_c   1.000
_cell.angle_alpha   90.00
_cell.angle_beta   90.00
_cell.angle_gamma   90.00
#
_symmetry.space_group_name_H-M   'P 1'
#
loop_
_entity.id
_entity.type
_entity.pdbx_description
1 polymer ?
#
loop_
_entity_poly.entity_id
_entity_poly.type
_entity_poly.pdbx_seq_one_letter_code
_entity_poly.pdbx_strand_id
1 'polypeptide(L)'
;MDPKGNEVSTKQKWAHKISIGICAMQRKATSKPMQAIMEKLIVFFGHLVNFFIFPEEVILNKPIENWPHCHCLISIHSTEFPLQKAIAYVKLRNPYVFNNLDRQFDMLDRRTVLNLLSENGIEHPRHGCVNRGESNEPDTEFVEHPDHIEINGEVFKKPFVEKPIDAEDHNVYIYYPSSVGGGSRRLFRKKNNQSSCFSPQSEVRKDGSYIYEEFIPADGTDVKVYAVGPSYAHAEARKAPGVDGQVERDSDGKEVRYPVILSDEEKQIAKKIVLAFGQTICGFDLLRADGKSYVCDNTAIILGNQIVRHFANTNSWEIPSDMPQPPILDSGLGDDTPTITTSSGTSAELSCVVEKQSESREVECTSNENGN
;
A
#
# COMPACT_ATOMS: atom_id res chain seq x y z
N MET A 1 -13.12 -63.98 6.90
CA MET A 1 -14.09 -63.11 7.55
C MET A 1 -13.49 -62.80 8.91
N ASP A 2 -12.94 -61.62 9.21
CA ASP A 2 -13.08 -60.29 8.63
C ASP A 2 -11.83 -59.44 9.03
N PRO A 3 -11.63 -58.20 8.53
CA PRO A 3 -10.47 -57.87 7.70
C PRO A 3 -9.69 -56.64 8.20
N LYS A 4 -8.78 -56.17 7.34
CA LYS A 4 -8.04 -54.89 7.34
C LYS A 4 -6.66 -54.95 8.00
N GLY A 5 -5.69 -55.34 7.17
CA GLY A 5 -4.34 -54.83 7.30
C GLY A 5 -4.41 -53.30 7.24
N ASN A 6 -4.05 -52.66 8.35
CA ASN A 6 -3.71 -51.25 8.35
C ASN A 6 -2.38 -51.12 7.61
N GLU A 7 -2.44 -50.73 6.33
CA GLU A 7 -1.33 -50.00 5.73
C GLU A 7 -1.13 -48.73 6.55
N VAL A 8 -0.16 -48.77 7.46
CA VAL A 8 0.39 -47.57 8.06
C VAL A 8 1.06 -46.83 6.91
N SER A 9 0.32 -45.91 6.28
CA SER A 9 0.84 -44.90 5.37
C SER A 9 1.96 -44.17 6.09
N THR A 10 3.20 -44.63 5.87
CA THR A 10 4.41 -44.02 6.37
C THR A 10 4.60 -42.74 5.58
N LYS A 11 3.97 -41.66 6.04
CA LYS A 11 4.19 -40.32 5.48
C LYS A 11 5.69 -40.04 5.57
N GLN A 12 6.35 -39.90 4.42
CA GLN A 12 7.76 -39.52 4.35
C GLN A 12 7.93 -38.15 5.02
N LYS A 13 8.74 -38.08 6.08
CA LYS A 13 9.21 -36.80 6.62
C LYS A 13 10.15 -36.16 5.60
N TRP A 14 9.77 -35.00 5.09
CA TRP A 14 10.59 -34.22 4.16
C TRP A 14 11.90 -33.80 4.84
N ALA A 15 13.04 -34.31 4.35
CA ALA A 15 14.35 -34.15 5.00
C ALA A 15 15.08 -32.83 4.66
N HIS A 16 14.52 -31.96 3.82
CA HIS A 16 15.21 -30.79 3.27
C HIS A 16 14.51 -29.48 3.66
N LYS A 17 15.26 -28.40 3.91
CA LYS A 17 14.62 -27.09 4.11
C LYS A 17 14.04 -26.57 2.80
N ILE A 18 12.84 -26.01 2.85
CA ILE A 18 12.22 -25.29 1.72
C ILE A 18 13.05 -24.02 1.48
N SER A 19 13.64 -23.92 0.30
CA SER A 19 14.46 -22.77 -0.08
C SER A 19 13.62 -21.65 -0.70
N ILE A 20 13.73 -20.46 -0.13
CA ILE A 20 12.97 -19.27 -0.50
C ILE A 20 13.95 -18.25 -1.10
N GLY A 21 13.82 -18.04 -2.42
CA GLY A 21 14.63 -17.10 -3.17
C GLY A 21 14.03 -15.71 -3.18
N ILE A 22 14.81 -14.70 -2.81
CA ILE A 22 14.45 -13.29 -2.95
C ILE A 22 15.12 -12.75 -4.21
N CYS A 23 14.30 -12.49 -5.23
CA CYS A 23 14.72 -11.99 -6.53
C CYS A 23 14.20 -10.55 -6.71
N ALA A 24 14.99 -9.59 -6.25
CA ALA A 24 14.71 -8.17 -6.40
C ALA A 24 16.05 -7.42 -6.48
N MET A 25 16.02 -6.15 -6.87
CA MET A 25 17.21 -5.29 -6.79
C MET A 25 17.74 -5.24 -5.36
N GLN A 26 19.06 -5.18 -5.20
CA GLN A 26 19.79 -5.27 -3.94
C GLN A 26 19.22 -4.32 -2.89
N ARG A 27 18.96 -3.06 -3.29
CA ARG A 27 18.36 -2.04 -2.41
C ARG A 27 17.06 -2.50 -1.73
N LYS A 28 16.24 -3.27 -2.43
CA LYS A 28 14.97 -3.83 -1.90
C LYS A 28 15.24 -5.13 -1.13
N ALA A 29 16.03 -6.03 -1.70
CA ALA A 29 16.33 -7.34 -1.12
C ALA A 29 17.07 -7.26 0.23
N THR A 30 17.93 -6.27 0.43
CA THR A 30 18.66 -6.04 1.69
C THR A 30 18.14 -4.86 2.48
N SER A 31 16.92 -4.41 2.21
CA SER A 31 16.31 -3.33 2.99
C SER A 31 16.11 -3.77 4.45
N LYS A 32 16.22 -2.84 5.41
CA LYS A 32 15.98 -3.12 6.84
C LYS A 32 14.65 -3.87 7.08
N PRO A 33 13.52 -3.49 6.43
CA PRO A 33 12.27 -4.25 6.56
C PRO A 33 12.39 -5.69 6.05
N MET A 34 13.01 -5.92 4.89
CA MET A 34 13.18 -7.27 4.34
C MET A 34 14.05 -8.14 5.27
N GLN A 35 15.14 -7.58 5.80
CA GLN A 35 16.00 -8.27 6.76
C GLN A 35 15.25 -8.65 8.04
N ALA A 36 14.52 -7.70 8.65
CA ALA A 36 13.73 -7.95 9.85
C ALA A 36 12.65 -9.02 9.62
N ILE A 37 12.03 -9.05 8.45
CA ILE A 37 11.07 -10.10 8.05
C ILE A 37 11.77 -11.46 7.96
N MET A 38 12.88 -11.55 7.23
CA MET A 38 13.63 -12.80 7.09
C MET A 38 14.09 -13.32 8.46
N GLU A 39 14.65 -12.45 9.30
CA GLU A 39 15.10 -12.80 10.65
C GLU A 39 13.95 -13.38 11.48
N LYS A 40 12.78 -12.71 11.51
CA LYS A 40 11.60 -13.24 12.20
C LYS A 40 11.16 -14.59 11.63
N LEU A 41 11.11 -14.75 10.31
CA LEU A 41 10.72 -16.01 9.69
C LEU A 41 11.71 -17.14 9.97
N ILE A 42 13.01 -16.83 10.07
CA ILE A 42 14.04 -17.79 10.46
C ILE A 42 13.87 -18.19 11.93
N VAL A 43 13.55 -17.25 12.83
CA VAL A 43 13.29 -17.54 14.25
C VAL A 43 12.16 -18.56 14.41
N PHE A 44 11.04 -18.38 13.70
CA PHE A 44 9.87 -19.28 13.84
C PHE A 44 9.96 -20.54 12.96
N PHE A 45 10.48 -20.43 11.74
CA PHE A 45 10.40 -21.46 10.71
C PHE A 45 11.76 -21.93 10.19
N GLY A 46 12.88 -21.46 10.75
CA GLY A 46 14.22 -21.75 10.25
C GLY A 46 14.61 -23.23 10.26
N HIS A 47 13.86 -24.08 10.97
CA HIS A 47 13.99 -25.54 10.89
C HIS A 47 13.35 -26.12 9.62
N LEU A 48 12.35 -25.45 9.04
CA LEU A 48 11.63 -25.86 7.81
C LEU A 48 12.07 -25.09 6.57
N VAL A 49 12.50 -23.84 6.71
CA VAL A 49 12.78 -22.95 5.58
C VAL A 49 14.18 -22.35 5.65
N ASN A 50 14.72 -22.00 4.48
CA ASN A 50 15.93 -21.20 4.34
C ASN A 50 15.71 -20.07 3.34
N PHE A 51 16.20 -18.87 3.66
CA PHE A 51 16.12 -17.71 2.78
C PHE A 51 17.48 -17.44 2.13
N PHE A 52 17.46 -16.99 0.89
CA PHE A 52 18.66 -16.47 0.25
C PHE A 52 18.28 -15.43 -0.81
N ILE A 53 19.18 -14.48 -1.03
CA ILE A 53 19.00 -13.39 -1.99
C ILE A 53 19.72 -13.76 -3.29
N PHE A 54 19.03 -13.57 -4.41
CA PHE A 54 19.64 -13.72 -5.73
C PHE A 54 20.63 -12.56 -5.92
N PRO A 55 21.91 -12.83 -6.26
CA PRO A 55 22.87 -11.74 -6.46
C PRO A 55 22.42 -10.82 -7.59
N GLU A 56 22.48 -9.50 -7.38
CA GLU A 56 22.01 -8.52 -8.38
C GLU A 56 22.75 -8.64 -9.72
N GLU A 57 24.06 -8.90 -9.69
CA GLU A 57 24.86 -9.15 -10.91
C GLU A 57 24.32 -10.35 -11.71
N VAL A 58 23.83 -11.39 -11.03
CA VAL A 58 23.24 -12.56 -11.67
C VAL A 58 21.89 -12.21 -12.30
N ILE A 59 21.05 -11.48 -11.56
CA ILE A 59 19.75 -10.99 -12.06
C ILE A 59 19.94 -10.15 -13.33
N LEU A 60 20.89 -9.22 -13.34
CA LEU A 60 21.10 -8.33 -14.47
C LEU A 60 21.82 -9.02 -15.63
N ASN A 61 22.96 -9.66 -15.36
CA ASN A 61 23.93 -9.97 -16.42
C ASN A 61 23.95 -11.44 -16.85
N LYS A 62 23.45 -12.37 -16.02
CA LYS A 62 23.48 -13.80 -16.34
C LYS A 62 22.17 -14.27 -16.98
N PRO A 63 22.23 -15.27 -17.87
CA PRO A 63 21.02 -15.88 -18.43
C PRO A 63 20.27 -16.67 -17.34
N ILE A 64 18.96 -16.83 -17.50
CA ILE A 64 18.05 -17.34 -16.44
C ILE A 64 18.33 -18.79 -16.04
N GLU A 65 18.97 -19.56 -16.91
CA GLU A 65 19.41 -20.93 -16.66
C GLU A 65 20.46 -20.99 -15.55
N ASN A 66 21.25 -19.92 -15.40
CA ASN A 66 22.31 -19.80 -14.39
C ASN A 66 21.84 -19.15 -13.10
N TRP A 67 20.54 -18.82 -12.98
CA TRP A 67 20.00 -18.25 -11.75
C TRP A 67 19.89 -19.34 -10.67
N PRO A 68 20.03 -18.98 -9.38
CA PRO A 68 19.89 -19.92 -8.28
C PRO A 68 18.53 -20.63 -8.28
N HIS A 69 18.50 -21.90 -7.87
CA HIS A 69 17.26 -22.65 -7.72
C HIS A 69 16.57 -22.36 -6.38
N CYS A 70 15.26 -22.17 -6.42
CA CYS A 70 14.42 -22.03 -5.22
C CYS A 70 13.14 -22.84 -5.33
N HIS A 71 12.60 -23.28 -4.19
CA HIS A 71 11.27 -23.87 -4.12
C HIS A 71 10.19 -22.78 -4.16
N CYS A 72 10.46 -21.66 -3.48
CA CYS A 72 9.58 -20.49 -3.46
C CYS A 72 10.31 -19.26 -3.97
N LEU A 73 9.62 -18.40 -4.71
CA LEU A 73 10.15 -17.14 -5.22
C LEU A 73 9.36 -15.96 -4.66
N ILE A 74 10.09 -15.02 -4.06
CA ILE A 74 9.63 -13.68 -3.75
C ILE A 74 10.32 -12.76 -4.74
N SER A 75 9.59 -12.27 -5.74
CA SER A 75 10.11 -11.37 -6.75
C SER A 75 9.30 -10.10 -6.79
N ILE A 76 9.97 -8.95 -6.75
CA ILE A 76 9.32 -7.64 -6.72
C ILE A 76 10.03 -6.70 -7.68
N HIS A 77 9.26 -6.11 -8.59
CA HIS A 77 9.71 -5.06 -9.47
C HIS A 77 10.13 -3.80 -8.71
N SER A 78 11.19 -3.18 -9.22
CA SER A 78 11.56 -1.80 -8.96
C SER A 78 12.31 -1.29 -10.18
N THR A 79 12.51 0.02 -10.27
CA THR A 79 13.42 0.63 -11.26
C THR A 79 14.66 -0.23 -11.55
N GLU A 80 14.93 -0.47 -12.84
CA GLU A 80 16.01 -1.31 -13.40
C GLU A 80 15.87 -2.84 -13.23
N PHE A 81 14.83 -3.32 -12.52
CA PHE A 81 14.61 -4.76 -12.36
C PHE A 81 14.11 -5.40 -13.66
N PRO A 82 14.76 -6.45 -14.18
CA PRO A 82 14.35 -7.09 -15.42
C PRO A 82 13.17 -8.06 -15.20
N LEU A 83 11.96 -7.52 -15.02
CA LEU A 83 10.75 -8.30 -14.72
C LEU A 83 10.49 -9.41 -15.76
N GLN A 84 10.72 -9.14 -17.04
CA GLN A 84 10.61 -10.15 -18.11
C GLN A 84 11.54 -11.35 -17.88
N LYS A 85 12.79 -11.13 -17.42
CA LYS A 85 13.71 -12.24 -17.09
C LYS A 85 13.20 -13.04 -15.90
N ALA A 86 12.66 -12.37 -14.88
CA ALA A 86 12.09 -13.04 -13.72
C ALA A 86 10.86 -13.90 -14.10
N ILE A 87 9.99 -13.41 -14.98
CA ILE A 87 8.86 -14.20 -15.53
C ILE A 87 9.38 -15.41 -16.31
N ALA A 88 10.39 -15.22 -17.15
CA ALA A 88 11.00 -16.32 -17.90
C ALA A 88 11.64 -17.36 -16.98
N TYR A 89 12.31 -16.93 -15.90
CA TYR A 89 12.83 -17.81 -14.85
C TYR A 89 11.72 -18.61 -14.17
N VAL A 90 10.58 -17.98 -13.83
CA VAL A 90 9.41 -18.68 -13.27
C VAL A 90 8.89 -19.74 -14.24
N LYS A 91 8.78 -19.42 -15.53
CA LYS A 91 8.35 -20.39 -16.56
C LYS A 91 9.33 -21.55 -16.71
N LEU A 92 10.63 -21.30 -16.60
CA LEU A 92 11.68 -22.31 -16.72
C LEU A 92 11.77 -23.23 -15.50
N ARG A 93 11.67 -22.67 -14.29
CA ARG A 93 11.98 -23.36 -13.03
C ARG A 93 10.74 -23.75 -12.21
N ASN A 94 9.58 -23.18 -12.53
CA ASN A 94 8.29 -23.41 -11.88
C ASN A 94 8.32 -23.38 -10.34
N PRO A 95 8.90 -22.34 -9.69
CA PRO A 95 8.84 -22.20 -8.24
C PRO A 95 7.42 -21.81 -7.78
N TYR A 96 7.10 -22.02 -6.51
CA TYR A 96 5.93 -21.39 -5.90
C TYR A 96 6.14 -19.87 -5.81
N VAL A 97 5.33 -19.11 -6.54
CA VAL A 97 5.46 -17.65 -6.63
C VAL A 97 4.52 -16.97 -5.64
N PHE A 98 5.08 -16.07 -4.82
CA PHE A 98 4.30 -15.30 -3.85
C PHE A 98 3.46 -14.18 -4.46
N ASN A 99 4.07 -13.42 -5.36
CA ASN A 99 3.50 -12.26 -6.00
C ASN A 99 3.46 -12.57 -7.47
N ASN A 100 2.27 -12.61 -8.08
CA ASN A 100 2.18 -12.87 -9.50
C ASN A 100 3.01 -11.84 -10.26
N LEU A 101 4.04 -12.30 -11.00
CA LEU A 101 4.99 -11.42 -11.69
C LEU A 101 4.38 -10.76 -12.92
N ASP A 102 3.53 -11.47 -13.68
CA ASP A 102 2.84 -10.91 -14.84
C ASP A 102 1.95 -9.73 -14.42
N ARG A 103 1.25 -9.88 -13.29
CA ARG A 103 0.43 -8.81 -12.67
C ARG A 103 1.23 -7.62 -12.16
N GLN A 104 2.56 -7.69 -12.09
CA GLN A 104 3.35 -6.52 -11.68
C GLN A 104 3.39 -5.45 -12.77
N PHE A 105 3.21 -5.79 -14.05
CA PHE A 105 3.06 -4.81 -15.12
C PHE A 105 1.78 -3.99 -14.96
N ASP A 106 0.69 -4.63 -14.51
CA ASP A 106 -0.60 -3.97 -14.25
C ASP A 106 -0.47 -2.85 -13.20
N MET A 107 0.53 -2.93 -12.32
CA MET A 107 0.79 -1.94 -11.27
C MET A 107 1.68 -0.77 -11.72
N LEU A 108 2.29 -0.84 -12.89
CA LEU A 108 3.15 0.24 -13.43
C LEU A 108 2.33 1.34 -14.12
N ASP A 109 1.10 1.01 -14.50
CA ASP A 109 0.17 1.95 -15.13
C ASP A 109 -1.00 2.23 -14.19
N ARG A 110 -1.10 3.46 -13.70
CA ARG A 110 -2.16 3.87 -12.78
C ARG A 110 -3.56 3.71 -13.37
N ARG A 111 -3.72 3.77 -14.69
CA ARG A 111 -5.01 3.55 -15.36
C ARG A 111 -5.45 2.10 -15.18
N THR A 112 -4.53 1.16 -15.38
CA THR A 112 -4.77 -0.27 -15.16
C THR A 112 -5.09 -0.55 -13.69
N VAL A 113 -4.38 0.09 -12.75
CA VAL A 113 -4.68 0.00 -11.33
C VAL A 113 -6.12 0.44 -11.02
N LEU A 114 -6.54 1.62 -11.48
CA LEU A 114 -7.88 2.15 -11.23
C LEU A 114 -8.99 1.29 -11.87
N ASN A 115 -8.74 0.77 -13.08
CA ASN A 115 -9.65 -0.17 -13.74
C ASN A 115 -9.84 -1.43 -12.90
N LEU A 116 -8.75 -2.03 -12.40
CA LEU A 116 -8.83 -3.21 -11.54
C LEU A 116 -9.56 -2.93 -10.23
N LEU A 117 -9.38 -1.74 -9.63
CA LEU A 117 -10.14 -1.34 -8.44
C LEU A 117 -11.64 -1.24 -8.75
N SER A 118 -12.00 -0.61 -9.87
CA SER A 118 -13.38 -0.46 -10.34
C SER A 118 -14.06 -1.82 -10.59
N GLU A 119 -13.41 -2.71 -11.34
CA GLU A 119 -13.92 -4.05 -11.67
C GLU A 119 -14.17 -4.92 -10.43
N ASN A 120 -13.47 -4.65 -9.34
CA ASN A 120 -13.59 -5.39 -8.08
C ASN A 120 -14.48 -4.67 -7.04
N GLY A 121 -15.15 -3.57 -7.44
CA GLY A 121 -16.01 -2.78 -6.56
C GLY A 121 -15.26 -2.30 -5.32
N ILE A 122 -14.05 -1.78 -5.52
CA ILE A 122 -13.24 -1.14 -4.48
C ILE A 122 -13.37 0.37 -4.67
N GLU A 123 -13.79 1.07 -3.62
CA GLU A 123 -13.96 2.52 -3.65
C GLU A 123 -12.62 3.22 -3.87
N HIS A 124 -12.60 4.17 -4.80
CA HIS A 124 -11.45 5.00 -5.16
C HIS A 124 -11.97 6.35 -5.67
N PRO A 125 -11.16 7.42 -5.70
CA PRO A 125 -11.61 8.73 -6.14
C PRO A 125 -12.18 8.71 -7.57
N ARG A 126 -13.24 9.50 -7.81
CA ARG A 126 -13.74 9.73 -9.17
C ARG A 126 -12.62 10.35 -10.00
N HIS A 127 -12.39 9.84 -11.20
CA HIS A 127 -11.23 10.21 -12.00
C HIS A 127 -11.54 10.25 -13.50
N GLY A 128 -10.74 11.02 -14.24
CA GLY A 128 -10.70 11.08 -15.69
C GLY A 128 -9.25 10.95 -16.18
N CYS A 129 -9.07 10.31 -17.34
CA CYS A 129 -7.74 10.11 -17.94
C CYS A 129 -7.56 11.00 -19.17
N VAL A 130 -6.42 11.69 -19.25
CA VAL A 130 -6.02 12.45 -20.43
C VAL A 130 -4.74 11.83 -21.00
N ASN A 131 -4.89 11.18 -22.15
CA ASN A 131 -3.78 10.58 -22.88
C ASN A 131 -3.28 11.56 -23.95
N ARG A 132 -1.97 11.77 -24.02
CA ARG A 132 -1.30 12.62 -25.01
C ARG A 132 -0.26 11.79 -25.76
N GLY A 133 -0.32 11.82 -27.10
CA GLY A 133 0.60 11.12 -27.99
C GLY A 133 1.83 11.96 -28.40
N GLU A 134 2.44 11.63 -29.53
CA GLU A 134 3.64 12.30 -30.05
C GLU A 134 3.44 13.80 -30.36
N SER A 135 2.21 14.22 -30.71
CA SER A 135 1.85 15.62 -30.96
C SER A 135 1.57 16.43 -29.69
N ASN A 136 1.54 15.79 -28.50
CA ASN A 136 1.06 16.35 -27.23
C ASN A 136 -0.38 16.92 -27.26
N GLU A 137 -1.13 16.69 -28.33
CA GLU A 137 -2.57 16.93 -28.34
C GLU A 137 -3.26 15.80 -27.58
N PRO A 138 -4.23 16.10 -26.69
CA PRO A 138 -4.94 15.06 -25.97
C PRO A 138 -5.88 14.30 -26.91
N ASP A 139 -5.89 12.97 -26.80
CA ASP A 139 -6.83 12.09 -27.52
C ASP A 139 -8.28 12.21 -26.98
N THR A 140 -8.46 13.04 -25.96
CA THR A 140 -9.72 13.28 -25.23
C THR A 140 -10.09 14.75 -25.29
N GLU A 141 -11.38 15.06 -25.25
CA GLU A 141 -11.83 16.43 -25.09
C GLU A 141 -11.37 16.95 -23.71
N PHE A 142 -10.47 17.93 -23.72
CA PHE A 142 -9.90 18.50 -22.51
C PHE A 142 -10.02 20.02 -22.55
N VAL A 143 -10.77 20.59 -21.61
CA VAL A 143 -10.91 22.04 -21.45
C VAL A 143 -10.47 22.43 -20.05
N GLU A 144 -9.58 23.42 -19.95
CA GLU A 144 -9.16 23.98 -18.68
C GLU A 144 -9.82 25.33 -18.43
N HIS A 145 -10.37 25.48 -17.24
CA HIS A 145 -10.93 26.73 -16.73
C HIS A 145 -10.16 27.18 -15.48
N PRO A 146 -10.37 28.42 -14.99
CA PRO A 146 -9.64 28.92 -13.83
C PRO A 146 -9.77 28.04 -12.56
N ASP A 147 -10.96 27.50 -12.28
CA ASP A 147 -11.26 26.76 -11.05
C ASP A 147 -11.76 25.32 -11.28
N HIS A 148 -11.73 24.83 -12.51
CA HIS A 148 -12.09 23.46 -12.85
C HIS A 148 -11.46 23.02 -14.16
N ILE A 149 -11.48 21.72 -14.42
CA ILE A 149 -11.17 21.13 -15.72
C ILE A 149 -12.36 20.30 -16.18
N GLU A 150 -12.46 20.11 -17.49
CA GLU A 150 -13.46 19.27 -18.14
C GLU A 150 -12.76 18.19 -18.96
N ILE A 151 -13.10 16.93 -18.71
CA ILE A 151 -12.53 15.77 -19.39
C ILE A 151 -13.69 14.97 -19.98
N ASN A 152 -13.81 14.94 -21.31
CA ASN A 152 -14.94 14.31 -22.02
C ASN A 152 -16.32 14.78 -21.48
N GLY A 153 -16.43 16.08 -21.18
CA GLY A 153 -17.63 16.70 -20.61
C GLY A 153 -17.83 16.51 -19.10
N GLU A 154 -16.99 15.72 -18.43
CA GLU A 154 -17.03 15.60 -16.96
C GLU A 154 -16.22 16.70 -16.28
N VAL A 155 -16.85 17.39 -15.32
CA VAL A 155 -16.25 18.51 -14.59
C VAL A 155 -15.51 18.02 -13.34
N PHE A 156 -14.26 18.44 -13.16
CA PHE A 156 -13.48 18.26 -11.92
C PHE A 156 -13.14 19.64 -11.34
N LYS A 157 -13.79 20.00 -10.24
CA LYS A 157 -13.59 21.29 -9.57
C LYS A 157 -12.32 21.26 -8.72
N LYS A 158 -11.63 22.39 -8.60
CA LYS A 158 -10.55 22.52 -7.63
C LYS A 158 -11.13 22.49 -6.19
N PRO A 159 -10.48 21.80 -5.23
CA PRO A 159 -9.23 21.07 -5.42
C PRO A 159 -9.40 19.74 -6.17
N PHE A 160 -8.46 19.45 -7.05
CA PHE A 160 -8.30 18.15 -7.71
C PHE A 160 -6.84 17.74 -7.74
N VAL A 161 -6.59 16.45 -7.94
CA VAL A 161 -5.25 15.85 -7.98
C VAL A 161 -4.93 15.42 -9.41
N GLU A 162 -3.70 15.67 -9.86
CA GLU A 162 -3.15 15.23 -11.14
C GLU A 162 -1.98 14.27 -10.90
N LYS A 163 -2.11 13.03 -11.38
CA LYS A 163 -1.11 11.97 -11.27
C LYS A 163 -0.58 11.60 -12.65
N PRO A 164 0.74 11.45 -12.84
CA PRO A 164 1.29 10.81 -14.05
C PRO A 164 0.69 9.41 -14.23
N ILE A 165 0.41 9.00 -15.47
CA ILE A 165 -0.08 7.63 -15.72
C ILE A 165 0.94 6.56 -15.31
N ASP A 166 2.23 6.90 -15.35
CA ASP A 166 3.31 6.07 -14.83
C ASP A 166 3.26 6.06 -13.30
N ALA A 167 3.06 4.87 -12.71
CA ALA A 167 2.99 4.70 -11.27
C ALA A 167 4.35 4.88 -10.57
N GLU A 168 5.47 4.74 -11.29
CA GLU A 168 6.81 5.03 -10.77
C GLU A 168 7.14 6.52 -10.77
N ASP A 169 6.41 7.34 -11.53
CA ASP A 169 6.48 8.78 -11.43
C ASP A 169 5.63 9.29 -10.25
N HIS A 170 6.34 9.85 -9.26
CA HIS A 170 5.77 10.37 -8.02
C HIS A 170 5.55 11.89 -8.05
N ASN A 171 5.65 12.54 -9.22
CA ASN A 171 5.36 13.97 -9.39
C ASN A 171 3.84 14.21 -9.45
N VAL A 172 3.17 14.05 -8.31
CA VAL A 172 1.72 14.21 -8.15
C VAL A 172 1.40 15.65 -7.74
N TYR A 173 0.48 16.31 -8.46
CA TYR A 173 0.15 17.72 -8.22
C TYR A 173 -1.26 17.86 -7.67
N ILE A 174 -1.46 18.81 -6.77
CA ILE A 174 -2.77 19.18 -6.21
C ILE A 174 -3.02 20.63 -6.58
N TYR A 175 -4.14 20.93 -7.24
CA TYR A 175 -4.48 22.26 -7.69
C TYR A 175 -5.51 22.89 -6.76
N TYR A 176 -5.28 24.12 -6.29
CA TYR A 176 -6.17 24.77 -5.34
C TYR A 176 -7.11 25.78 -6.01
N PRO A 177 -8.35 25.94 -5.50
CA PRO A 177 -9.28 26.92 -6.06
C PRO A 177 -8.80 28.35 -5.78
N SER A 178 -9.21 29.27 -6.64
CA SER A 178 -8.89 30.70 -6.55
C SER A 178 -9.41 31.31 -5.25
N SER A 179 -10.51 30.77 -4.69
CA SER A 179 -11.09 31.20 -3.41
C SER A 179 -10.16 31.04 -2.21
N VAL A 180 -9.14 30.18 -2.28
CA VAL A 180 -8.13 29.99 -1.24
C VAL A 180 -6.74 30.48 -1.66
N GLY A 181 -6.66 31.30 -2.71
CA GLY A 181 -5.43 31.89 -3.23
C GLY A 181 -4.83 31.18 -4.45
N GLY A 182 -5.44 30.09 -4.93
CA GLY A 182 -5.00 29.37 -6.11
C GLY A 182 -3.64 28.68 -5.94
N GLY A 183 -2.95 28.47 -7.06
CA GLY A 183 -1.68 27.77 -7.12
C GLY A 183 -1.82 26.25 -7.06
N SER A 184 -0.71 25.58 -6.81
CA SER A 184 -0.62 24.13 -6.74
C SER A 184 0.41 23.66 -5.70
N ARG A 185 0.20 22.46 -5.18
CA ARG A 185 1.19 21.73 -4.39
C ARG A 185 1.77 20.60 -5.22
N ARG A 186 3.10 20.56 -5.31
CA ARG A 186 3.86 19.61 -6.13
C ARG A 186 4.51 18.59 -5.22
N LEU A 187 3.96 17.39 -5.17
CA LEU A 187 4.52 16.27 -4.43
C LEU A 187 5.68 15.68 -5.22
N PHE A 188 6.64 15.13 -4.50
CA PHE A 188 7.78 14.42 -5.08
C PHE A 188 8.28 13.36 -4.12
N ARG A 189 9.05 12.40 -4.65
CA ARG A 189 9.75 11.42 -3.83
C ARG A 189 10.59 12.13 -2.78
N LYS A 190 10.36 11.82 -1.50
CA LYS A 190 10.96 12.52 -0.35
C LYS A 190 12.45 12.79 -0.53
N LYS A 191 12.83 14.06 -0.33
CA LYS A 191 14.22 14.52 -0.27
C LYS A 191 14.43 15.15 1.10
N ASN A 192 15.22 14.50 1.95
CA ASN A 192 15.45 14.90 3.34
C ASN A 192 14.12 14.98 4.14
N ASN A 193 13.72 16.19 4.53
CA ASN A 193 12.50 16.46 5.32
C ASN A 193 11.38 17.07 4.48
N GLN A 194 11.48 17.00 3.14
CA GLN A 194 10.48 17.53 2.24
C GLN A 194 9.87 16.42 1.38
N SER A 195 8.55 16.45 1.25
CA SER A 195 7.72 15.56 0.44
C SER A 195 6.88 16.29 -0.60
N SER A 196 6.76 17.62 -0.49
CA SER A 196 6.12 18.47 -1.50
C SER A 196 6.55 19.94 -1.34
N CYS A 197 6.24 20.77 -2.32
CA CYS A 197 6.39 22.23 -2.24
C CYS A 197 5.18 22.95 -2.84
N PHE A 198 4.96 24.20 -2.44
CA PHE A 198 3.94 25.06 -3.04
C PHE A 198 4.52 25.73 -4.29
N SER A 199 3.67 25.90 -5.29
CA SER A 199 3.93 26.64 -6.52
C SER A 199 2.77 27.59 -6.80
N PRO A 200 3.02 28.84 -7.21
CA PRO A 200 1.96 29.77 -7.60
C PRO A 200 1.26 29.38 -8.92
N GLN A 201 1.80 28.41 -9.68
CA GLN A 201 1.21 28.01 -10.95
C GLN A 201 -0.11 27.26 -10.71
N SER A 202 -1.17 27.76 -11.34
CA SER A 202 -2.54 27.23 -11.20
C SER A 202 -2.99 26.38 -12.40
N GLU A 203 -2.15 26.31 -13.43
CA GLU A 203 -2.42 25.62 -14.70
C GLU A 203 -1.91 24.18 -14.67
N VAL A 204 -2.67 23.28 -15.29
CA VAL A 204 -2.30 21.86 -15.39
C VAL A 204 -1.10 21.63 -16.31
N ARG A 205 -0.40 20.50 -16.12
CA ARG A 205 0.67 20.12 -17.05
C ARG A 205 0.11 19.78 -18.42
N LYS A 206 0.86 20.11 -19.47
CA LYS A 206 0.46 19.91 -20.87
C LYS A 206 1.32 18.87 -21.59
N ASP A 207 2.45 18.51 -21.00
CA ASP A 207 3.44 17.59 -21.53
C ASP A 207 3.32 16.21 -20.87
N GLY A 208 2.66 15.28 -21.57
CA GLY A 208 2.48 13.91 -21.10
C GLY A 208 1.04 13.59 -20.67
N SER A 209 0.86 12.35 -20.23
CA SER A 209 -0.46 11.78 -19.92
C SER A 209 -0.69 11.72 -18.41
N TYR A 210 -1.90 12.09 -17.99
CA TYR A 210 -2.25 12.20 -16.57
C TYR A 210 -3.63 11.62 -16.26
N ILE A 211 -3.79 11.21 -15.02
CA ILE A 211 -5.07 10.97 -14.38
C ILE A 211 -5.39 12.21 -13.53
N TYR A 212 -6.60 12.72 -13.70
CA TYR A 212 -7.15 13.75 -12.83
C TYR A 212 -8.22 13.12 -11.94
N GLU A 213 -8.14 13.33 -10.65
CA GLU A 213 -9.10 12.76 -9.70
C GLU A 213 -9.61 13.82 -8.72
N GLU A 214 -10.80 13.59 -8.18
CA GLU A 214 -11.35 14.41 -7.11
C GLU A 214 -10.43 14.37 -5.89
N PHE A 215 -10.20 15.54 -5.30
CA PHE A 215 -9.47 15.62 -4.05
C PHE A 215 -10.34 15.12 -2.90
N ILE A 216 -9.90 14.06 -2.22
CA ILE A 216 -10.57 13.53 -1.05
C ILE A 216 -10.08 14.29 0.19
N PRO A 217 -10.97 15.00 0.94
CA PRO A 217 -10.59 15.80 2.10
C PRO A 217 -10.38 14.92 3.34
N ALA A 218 -9.33 14.10 3.34
CA ALA A 218 -8.94 13.34 4.52
C ALA A 218 -8.39 14.25 5.64
N ASP A 219 -8.32 13.73 6.87
CA ASP A 219 -7.87 14.43 8.09
C ASP A 219 -6.35 14.74 8.11
N GLY A 220 -5.76 15.09 6.97
CA GLY A 220 -4.34 15.43 6.84
C GLY A 220 -3.39 14.25 6.99
N THR A 221 -3.89 13.01 6.99
CA THR A 221 -3.08 11.80 7.07
C THR A 221 -3.41 10.79 5.97
N ASP A 222 -2.39 10.08 5.50
CA ASP A 222 -2.52 8.94 4.61
C ASP A 222 -2.43 7.65 5.44
N VAL A 223 -3.41 6.75 5.32
CA VAL A 223 -3.35 5.43 5.93
C VAL A 223 -2.60 4.49 4.98
N LYS A 224 -1.42 4.03 5.40
CA LYS A 224 -0.62 3.02 4.70
C LYS A 224 -1.04 1.64 5.18
N VAL A 225 -1.59 0.84 4.28
CA VAL A 225 -1.98 -0.55 4.56
C VAL A 225 -0.96 -1.50 3.95
N TYR A 226 -0.59 -2.53 4.70
CA TYR A 226 0.32 -3.60 4.27
C TYR A 226 -0.36 -4.95 4.50
N ALA A 227 -0.76 -5.61 3.41
CA ALA A 227 -1.44 -6.89 3.45
C ALA A 227 -0.48 -8.05 3.24
N VAL A 228 -0.77 -9.15 3.94
CA VAL A 228 -0.05 -10.42 3.87
C VAL A 228 -1.07 -11.55 3.70
N GLY A 229 -1.36 -11.86 2.44
CA GLY A 229 -2.46 -12.70 2.05
C GLY A 229 -3.81 -12.02 2.31
N PRO A 230 -4.91 -12.71 1.98
CA PRO A 230 -6.26 -12.15 2.05
C PRO A 230 -6.82 -12.01 3.47
N SER A 231 -6.05 -12.39 4.49
CA SER A 231 -6.54 -12.53 5.87
C SER A 231 -5.78 -11.69 6.90
N TYR A 232 -4.72 -11.01 6.48
CA TYR A 232 -3.94 -10.16 7.37
C TYR A 232 -3.62 -8.85 6.69
N ALA A 233 -3.86 -7.75 7.39
CA ALA A 233 -3.44 -6.42 7.00
C ALA A 233 -3.01 -5.64 8.24
N HIS A 234 -1.89 -4.95 8.13
CA HIS A 234 -1.41 -3.99 9.12
C HIS A 234 -1.58 -2.58 8.55
N ALA A 235 -1.94 -1.61 9.38
CA ALA A 235 -2.07 -0.23 8.95
C ALA A 235 -1.38 0.74 9.90
N GLU A 236 -0.83 1.79 9.32
CA GLU A 236 -0.25 2.93 10.03
C GLU A 236 -0.60 4.20 9.25
N ALA A 237 -0.83 5.32 9.94
CA ALA A 237 -1.03 6.61 9.30
C ALA A 237 0.26 7.43 9.33
N ARG A 238 0.42 8.29 8.32
CA ARG A 238 1.48 9.29 8.24
C ARG A 238 0.88 10.62 7.82
N LYS A 239 1.53 11.73 8.16
CA LYS A 239 1.12 13.04 7.65
C LYS A 239 1.11 13.04 6.12
N ALA A 240 -0.01 13.46 5.55
CA ALA A 240 -0.19 13.52 4.11
C ALA A 240 0.74 14.58 3.50
N PRO A 241 1.43 14.27 2.40
CA PRO A 241 2.33 15.22 1.75
C PRO A 241 1.58 16.42 1.14
N GLY A 242 0.26 16.32 0.97
CA GLY A 242 -0.60 17.40 0.49
C GLY A 242 -0.83 18.54 1.49
N VAL A 243 -0.45 18.39 2.77
CA VAL A 243 -0.62 19.40 3.82
C VAL A 243 0.38 20.56 3.66
N ASP A 244 1.61 20.39 4.14
CA ASP A 244 2.66 21.41 4.07
C ASP A 244 3.96 20.91 3.40
N GLY A 245 4.04 19.60 3.15
CA GLY A 245 5.21 18.93 2.58
C GLY A 245 6.37 18.73 3.55
N GLN A 246 6.21 19.05 4.83
CA GLN A 246 7.23 18.81 5.85
C GLN A 246 7.05 17.40 6.43
N VAL A 247 8.12 16.61 6.37
CA VAL A 247 8.15 15.27 6.95
C VAL A 247 8.41 15.39 8.44
N GLU A 248 7.47 14.91 9.25
CA GLU A 248 7.60 14.86 10.70
C GLU A 248 8.51 13.71 11.12
N ARG A 249 9.46 13.99 12.03
CA ARG A 249 10.42 13.01 12.51
C ARG A 249 10.44 12.95 14.03
N ASP A 250 10.63 11.74 14.57
CA ASP A 250 10.85 11.51 15.99
C ASP A 250 12.28 11.88 16.42
N SER A 251 12.57 11.69 17.70
CA SER A 251 13.89 11.93 18.30
C SER A 251 15.01 11.09 17.69
N ASP A 252 14.67 9.93 17.09
CA ASP A 252 15.61 9.04 16.40
C ASP A 252 15.79 9.43 14.92
N GLY A 253 15.11 10.48 14.46
CA GLY A 253 15.12 10.92 13.07
C GLY A 253 14.30 10.04 12.13
N LYS A 254 13.46 9.12 12.64
CA LYS A 254 12.53 8.32 11.83
C LYS A 254 11.25 9.10 11.58
N GLU A 255 10.61 8.84 10.45
CA GLU A 255 9.33 9.46 10.14
C GLU A 255 8.26 9.02 11.15
N VAL A 256 7.51 9.98 11.69
CA VAL A 256 6.43 9.74 12.65
C VAL A 256 5.32 8.93 12.00
N ARG A 257 4.81 7.94 12.74
CA ARG A 257 3.74 7.03 12.33
C ARG A 257 2.72 6.90 13.44
N TYR A 258 1.44 6.89 13.07
CA TYR A 258 0.34 6.72 14.02
C TYR A 258 -0.27 5.32 13.85
N PRO A 259 -0.57 4.60 14.94
CA PRO A 259 -1.21 3.30 14.84
C PRO A 259 -2.61 3.44 14.23
N VAL A 260 -2.97 2.55 13.32
CA VAL A 260 -4.30 2.51 12.71
C VAL A 260 -4.90 1.11 12.88
N ILE A 261 -6.13 1.08 13.39
CA ILE A 261 -6.96 -0.12 13.35
C ILE A 261 -7.85 -0.01 12.11
N LEU A 262 -7.82 -1.04 11.28
CA LEU A 262 -8.69 -1.14 10.11
C LEU A 262 -10.09 -1.57 10.53
N SER A 263 -11.11 -0.94 9.93
CA SER A 263 -12.50 -1.40 10.03
C SER A 263 -12.68 -2.73 9.30
N ASP A 264 -13.80 -3.41 9.54
CA ASP A 264 -14.07 -4.67 8.83
C ASP A 264 -14.25 -4.45 7.32
N GLU A 265 -14.80 -3.31 6.92
CA GLU A 265 -14.90 -2.90 5.51
C GLU A 265 -13.50 -2.73 4.89
N GLU A 266 -12.58 -2.05 5.58
CA GLU A 266 -11.21 -1.86 5.10
C GLU A 266 -10.41 -3.17 5.05
N LYS A 267 -10.68 -4.11 5.96
CA LYS A 267 -10.13 -5.48 5.87
C LYS A 267 -10.66 -6.21 4.63
N GLN A 268 -11.94 -6.03 4.28
CA GLN A 268 -12.47 -6.57 3.02
C GLN A 268 -11.84 -5.89 1.81
N ILE A 269 -11.59 -4.58 1.83
CA ILE A 269 -10.83 -3.87 0.80
C ILE A 269 -9.44 -4.50 0.63
N ALA A 270 -8.69 -4.69 1.73
CA ALA A 270 -7.37 -5.31 1.70
C ALA A 270 -7.40 -6.71 1.08
N LYS A 271 -8.39 -7.53 1.46
CA LYS A 271 -8.62 -8.84 0.88
C LYS A 271 -8.89 -8.78 -0.63
N LYS A 272 -9.78 -7.88 -1.08
CA LYS A 272 -10.10 -7.71 -2.49
C LYS A 272 -8.86 -7.29 -3.29
N ILE A 273 -8.05 -6.35 -2.78
CA ILE A 273 -6.81 -5.92 -3.43
C ILE A 273 -5.83 -7.09 -3.59
N VAL A 274 -5.56 -7.85 -2.52
CA VAL A 274 -4.65 -9.00 -2.58
C VAL A 274 -5.06 -9.99 -3.68
N LEU A 275 -6.36 -10.30 -3.76
CA LEU A 275 -6.90 -11.25 -4.73
C LEU A 275 -6.91 -10.69 -6.16
N ALA A 276 -7.38 -9.45 -6.34
CA ALA A 276 -7.51 -8.80 -7.64
C ALA A 276 -6.15 -8.60 -8.33
N PHE A 277 -5.15 -8.13 -7.57
CA PHE A 277 -3.82 -7.87 -8.11
C PHE A 277 -2.92 -9.13 -8.11
N GLY A 278 -3.38 -10.25 -7.53
CA GLY A 278 -2.59 -11.47 -7.40
C GLY A 278 -1.30 -11.26 -6.58
N GLN A 279 -1.32 -10.32 -5.66
CA GLN A 279 -0.18 -9.96 -4.82
C GLN A 279 -0.45 -10.43 -3.41
N THR A 280 0.10 -11.58 -3.02
CA THR A 280 0.02 -12.06 -1.61
C THR A 280 0.60 -11.02 -0.65
N ILE A 281 1.48 -10.16 -1.13
CA ILE A 281 2.29 -9.25 -0.35
C ILE A 281 2.16 -7.91 -1.05
N CYS A 282 1.29 -7.04 -0.55
CA CYS A 282 1.03 -5.74 -1.18
C CYS A 282 0.86 -4.64 -0.16
N GLY A 283 1.21 -3.42 -0.57
CA GLY A 283 0.89 -2.21 0.16
C GLY A 283 -0.04 -1.35 -0.68
N PHE A 284 -0.85 -0.55 -0.01
CA PHE A 284 -1.74 0.42 -0.64
C PHE A 284 -2.08 1.54 0.32
N ASP A 285 -2.54 2.65 -0.25
CA ASP A 285 -2.86 3.87 0.48
C ASP A 285 -4.38 4.04 0.54
N LEU A 286 -4.87 4.31 1.75
CA LEU A 286 -6.26 4.66 2.02
C LEU A 286 -6.38 6.11 2.46
N LEU A 287 -7.40 6.79 1.94
CA LEU A 287 -7.89 8.08 2.41
C LEU A 287 -9.23 7.85 3.10
N ARG A 288 -9.34 8.28 4.35
CA ARG A 288 -10.59 8.24 5.11
C ARG A 288 -11.26 9.61 5.02
N ALA A 289 -12.48 9.67 4.52
CA ALA A 289 -13.27 10.90 4.43
C ALA A 289 -14.76 10.57 4.43
N ASP A 290 -15.56 11.38 5.12
CA ASP A 290 -17.03 11.26 5.16
C ASP A 290 -17.55 9.86 5.51
N GLY A 291 -16.88 9.18 6.44
CA GLY A 291 -17.22 7.82 6.88
C GLY A 291 -16.91 6.72 5.86
N LYS A 292 -16.21 7.04 4.77
CA LYS A 292 -15.76 6.11 3.73
C LYS A 292 -14.25 6.02 3.66
N SER A 293 -13.75 4.94 3.04
CA SER A 293 -12.33 4.71 2.78
C SER A 293 -12.08 4.52 1.29
N TYR A 294 -11.23 5.37 0.72
CA TYR A 294 -10.91 5.40 -0.71
C TYR A 294 -9.47 4.93 -0.94
N VAL A 295 -9.27 4.00 -1.87
CA VAL A 295 -7.93 3.57 -2.30
C VAL A 295 -7.38 4.57 -3.30
N CYS A 296 -6.22 5.17 -3.01
CA CYS A 296 -5.65 6.26 -3.83
C CYS A 296 -4.27 5.94 -4.44
N ASP A 297 -3.57 4.92 -3.94
CA ASP A 297 -2.31 4.42 -4.53
C ASP A 297 -2.12 2.94 -4.16
N ASN A 298 -1.52 2.17 -5.08
CA ASN A 298 -1.13 0.78 -4.82
C ASN A 298 0.39 0.69 -4.97
N THR A 299 1.11 0.45 -3.86
CA THR A 299 2.55 0.19 -3.92
C THR A 299 2.85 -1.16 -3.27
N ALA A 300 3.31 -2.14 -4.04
CA ALA A 300 3.65 -3.45 -3.48
C ALA A 300 4.76 -3.35 -2.40
N ILE A 301 4.50 -3.90 -1.20
CA ILE A 301 5.31 -4.90 -0.43
C ILE A 301 4.87 -4.98 1.06
N ILE A 302 4.66 -6.19 1.64
CA ILE A 302 5.29 -6.80 2.85
C ILE A 302 4.86 -8.29 3.01
N LEU A 303 5.73 -9.15 3.56
CA LEU A 303 5.77 -10.64 3.51
C LEU A 303 5.02 -11.41 4.62
N GLY A 304 4.63 -12.67 4.38
CA GLY A 304 4.39 -13.65 5.46
C GLY A 304 3.83 -15.03 5.10
N ASN A 305 3.25 -15.68 6.13
CA ASN A 305 3.34 -17.12 6.48
C ASN A 305 2.51 -18.13 5.64
N GLN A 306 2.43 -17.97 4.31
CA GLN A 306 1.61 -18.86 3.46
C GLN A 306 2.34 -20.11 2.93
N ILE A 307 3.67 -20.12 2.97
CA ILE A 307 4.52 -21.14 2.31
C ILE A 307 4.28 -22.53 2.87
N VAL A 308 4.40 -22.69 4.19
CA VAL A 308 4.45 -24.02 4.79
C VAL A 308 3.11 -24.72 4.63
N ARG A 309 2.01 -23.96 4.68
CA ARG A 309 0.66 -24.50 4.46
C ARG A 309 0.41 -24.87 3.00
N HIS A 310 0.88 -24.07 2.04
CA HIS A 310 0.75 -24.42 0.63
C HIS A 310 1.48 -25.74 0.31
N PHE A 311 2.72 -25.89 0.76
CA PHE A 311 3.50 -27.12 0.52
C PHE A 311 2.95 -28.32 1.29
N ALA A 312 2.48 -28.14 2.53
CA ALA A 312 1.86 -29.21 3.30
C ALA A 312 0.58 -29.74 2.64
N ASN A 313 -0.27 -28.84 2.14
CA ASN A 313 -1.53 -29.22 1.47
C ASN A 313 -1.28 -29.89 0.11
N THR A 314 -0.37 -29.33 -0.70
CA THR A 314 -0.10 -29.84 -2.05
C THR A 314 0.57 -31.21 -2.03
N ASN A 315 1.33 -31.53 -0.98
CA ASN A 315 2.12 -32.76 -0.90
C ASN A 315 1.68 -33.72 0.23
N SER A 316 0.52 -33.48 0.85
CA SER A 316 -0.01 -34.29 1.97
C SER A 316 0.97 -34.45 3.15
N TRP A 317 1.77 -33.42 3.45
CA TRP A 317 2.73 -33.45 4.56
C TRP A 317 2.07 -33.08 5.89
N GLU A 318 2.56 -33.66 6.99
CA GLU A 318 2.13 -33.28 8.33
C GLU A 318 2.68 -31.91 8.71
N ILE A 319 1.77 -31.00 9.03
CA ILE A 319 2.11 -29.69 9.59
C ILE A 319 2.56 -29.91 11.04
N PRO A 320 3.72 -29.38 11.47
CA PRO A 320 4.15 -29.43 12.86
C PRO A 320 3.04 -28.92 13.80
N SER A 321 2.76 -29.67 14.88
CA SER A 321 1.67 -29.36 15.82
C SER A 321 1.87 -28.05 16.59
N ASP A 322 3.10 -27.54 16.63
CA ASP A 322 3.53 -26.28 17.23
C ASP A 322 3.50 -25.10 16.24
N MET A 323 3.09 -25.32 14.99
CA MET A 323 2.95 -24.26 14.01
C MET A 323 1.79 -23.32 14.40
N PRO A 324 2.01 -21.99 14.53
CA PRO A 324 0.93 -21.05 14.77
C PRO A 324 -0.13 -21.19 13.68
N GLN A 325 -1.42 -21.22 14.05
CA GLN A 325 -2.52 -21.16 13.08
C GLN A 325 -2.41 -19.85 12.26
N PRO A 326 -2.95 -19.77 11.04
CA PRO A 326 -3.15 -18.45 10.42
C PRO A 326 -3.99 -17.65 11.42
N PRO A 327 -3.88 -16.32 11.50
CA PRO A 327 -4.83 -15.56 12.31
C PRO A 327 -6.25 -15.94 11.84
N ILE A 328 -6.89 -16.83 12.60
CA ILE A 328 -8.31 -17.07 12.52
C ILE A 328 -8.86 -15.85 13.23
N LEU A 329 -9.58 -15.04 12.48
CA LEU A 329 -10.36 -13.95 13.05
C LEU A 329 -11.31 -14.61 14.04
N ASP A 330 -10.99 -14.49 15.33
CA ASP A 330 -12.03 -14.55 16.36
C ASP A 330 -13.00 -13.44 15.97
N SER A 331 -14.24 -13.84 15.70
CA SER A 331 -15.30 -13.02 15.09
C SER A 331 -15.80 -11.93 16.03
N GLY A 332 -14.94 -11.36 16.89
CA GLY A 332 -15.17 -10.13 17.64
C GLY A 332 -16.49 -10.08 18.41
N LEU A 333 -17.07 -11.23 18.73
CA LEU A 333 -18.17 -11.38 19.68
C LEU A 333 -17.56 -11.91 20.98
N GLY A 334 -16.61 -11.13 21.51
CA GLY A 334 -16.06 -11.26 22.84
C GLY A 334 -16.12 -9.88 23.45
N ASP A 335 -17.01 -9.73 24.44
CA ASP A 335 -17.11 -8.58 25.34
C ASP A 335 -15.77 -8.41 26.04
N ASP A 336 -14.85 -7.62 25.48
CA ASP A 336 -13.68 -7.08 26.19
C ASP A 336 -13.12 -5.89 25.42
N THR A 337 -13.52 -4.69 25.86
CA THR A 337 -13.04 -3.40 25.35
C THR A 337 -11.53 -3.25 25.64
N PRO A 338 -10.66 -3.11 24.63
CA PRO A 338 -9.23 -2.93 24.89
C PRO A 338 -8.95 -1.54 25.49
N THR A 339 -8.41 -1.53 26.71
CA THR A 339 -7.97 -0.32 27.42
C THR A 339 -6.51 0.02 27.07
N ILE A 340 -6.21 1.30 26.81
CA ILE A 340 -4.83 1.79 26.63
C ILE A 340 -4.48 2.72 27.81
N THR A 341 -3.33 2.48 28.43
CA THR A 341 -2.72 3.34 29.46
C THR A 341 -2.14 4.60 28.82
N THR A 342 -2.58 5.77 29.28
CA THR A 342 -1.99 7.06 28.91
C THR A 342 -0.78 7.37 29.81
N SER A 343 0.08 8.29 29.36
CA SER A 343 1.31 8.73 30.04
C SER A 343 1.10 9.45 31.39
N SER A 344 -0.14 9.52 31.89
CA SER A 344 -0.51 10.01 33.22
C SER A 344 -1.12 8.93 34.13
N GLY A 345 -1.11 7.66 33.72
CA GLY A 345 -1.44 6.52 34.59
C GLY A 345 -2.91 6.41 35.02
N THR A 346 -3.85 6.99 34.27
CA THR A 346 -5.30 6.82 34.54
C THR A 346 -6.02 6.31 33.29
N SER A 347 -6.72 5.18 33.42
CA SER A 347 -7.51 4.49 32.40
C SER A 347 -8.86 5.20 32.18
N ALA A 348 -9.25 5.44 30.92
CA ALA A 348 -10.55 6.00 30.58
C ALA A 348 -11.19 5.26 29.38
N GLU A 349 -12.47 4.95 29.50
CA GLU A 349 -13.32 4.28 28.50
C GLU A 349 -13.78 5.25 27.40
N LEU A 350 -13.77 4.80 26.14
CA LEU A 350 -14.25 5.58 25.00
C LEU A 350 -15.75 5.35 24.78
N SER A 351 -16.57 6.10 25.50
CA SER A 351 -17.96 6.35 25.13
C SER A 351 -18.26 7.84 25.18
N CYS A 352 -18.84 8.35 24.08
CA CYS A 352 -19.46 9.66 23.90
C CYS A 352 -18.52 10.87 23.73
N VAL A 353 -18.37 11.35 22.48
CA VAL A 353 -18.67 12.76 22.14
C VAL A 353 -19.17 12.84 20.69
N VAL A 354 -20.50 12.96 20.53
CA VAL A 354 -21.14 13.58 19.37
C VAL A 354 -21.54 15.00 19.80
N GLU A 355 -21.15 15.97 18.98
CA GLU A 355 -21.62 17.36 18.82
C GLU A 355 -21.96 18.25 20.04
N LYS A 356 -21.41 19.47 20.01
CA LYS A 356 -22.22 20.70 19.96
C LYS A 356 -21.39 21.89 19.47
N GLN A 357 -21.70 22.37 18.27
CA GLN A 357 -21.56 23.79 17.95
C GLN A 357 -22.70 24.57 18.62
N SER A 358 -22.42 25.86 18.85
CA SER A 358 -23.31 26.98 19.21
C SER A 358 -23.30 27.40 20.68
N GLU A 359 -22.55 28.45 20.99
CA GLU A 359 -23.13 29.69 21.52
C GLU A 359 -22.14 30.86 21.45
N SER A 360 -22.63 31.91 20.79
CA SER A 360 -22.13 33.28 20.71
C SER A 360 -21.77 33.90 22.06
N ARG A 361 -20.63 34.59 22.13
CA ARG A 361 -20.46 35.78 22.98
C ARG A 361 -19.61 36.84 22.29
N GLU A 362 -20.25 37.97 22.05
CA GLU A 362 -19.66 39.27 21.76
C GLU A 362 -18.64 39.63 22.85
N VAL A 363 -17.52 40.23 22.44
CA VAL A 363 -16.63 40.96 23.36
C VAL A 363 -16.60 42.41 22.89
N GLU A 364 -17.31 43.25 23.65
CA GLU A 364 -17.25 44.70 23.57
C GLU A 364 -15.82 45.20 23.82
N CYS A 365 -15.34 46.09 22.97
CA CYS A 365 -14.23 46.97 23.30
C CYS A 365 -14.76 48.16 24.10
N THR A 366 -14.50 48.18 25.41
CA THR A 366 -14.66 49.39 26.23
C THR A 366 -13.33 50.13 26.34
N SER A 367 -13.38 51.40 25.96
CA SER A 367 -12.36 52.42 26.13
C SER A 367 -12.23 52.82 27.60
N ASN A 368 -10.99 52.87 28.11
CA ASN A 368 -10.64 53.48 29.39
C ASN A 368 -10.79 55.01 29.30
N GLU A 369 -11.76 55.58 30.02
CA GLU A 369 -11.68 56.94 30.56
C GLU A 369 -11.27 56.85 32.04
N ASN A 370 -10.06 57.30 32.35
CA ASN A 370 -9.68 57.63 33.72
C ASN A 370 -10.00 59.11 33.95
N GLY A 371 -10.94 59.39 34.86
CA GLY A 371 -11.10 60.69 35.50
C GLY A 371 -10.43 60.67 36.87
N ASN A 372 -9.32 61.41 37.00
CA ASN A 372 -9.04 62.34 38.11
C ASN A 372 -7.78 63.15 37.80
#